data_AF-A0A3S4GJS2-F1
#
_entry.id   AF-A0A3S4GJS2-F1
#
_cell.length_a   1.000
_cell.length_b   1.000
_cell.length_c   1.000
_cell.angle_alpha   90.00
_cell.angle_beta   90.00
_cell.angle_gamma   90.00
#
_symmetry.space_group_name_H-M   'P 1'
#
loop_
_entity.id
_entity.type
_entity.pdbx_description
1 polymer ?
#
loop_
_entity_poly.entity_id
_entity_poly.type
_entity_poly.pdbx_seq_one_letter_code
_entity_poly.pdbx_strand_id
1 'polypeptide(L)'
;MPTGSRLAIRYHAENPPALAVRMQEMFGEATTPVIAEGRVRLVLELLSPAQRPLQITRDLSAFWQGSYREVQKEMKGRYPKHVWPDDPANAAPTRRSKKYS
;
A
#
# COMPACT_ATOMS: atom_id res chain seq x y z
N MET A 1 0.01 -10.19 -3.56
CA MET A 1 0.13 -8.76 -3.91
C MET A 1 0.78 -8.63 -5.28
N PRO A 2 0.58 -7.50 -5.99
CA PRO A 2 1.12 -7.26 -7.34
C PRO A 2 2.63 -7.49 -7.47
N THR A 3 3.37 -7.32 -6.37
CA THR A 3 4.81 -7.59 -6.24
C THR A 3 5.20 -9.06 -6.04
N GLY A 4 4.25 -9.99 -5.97
CA GLY A 4 4.48 -11.41 -5.65
C GLY A 4 4.63 -11.74 -4.15
N SER A 5 4.43 -10.76 -3.26
CA SER A 5 4.52 -11.00 -1.81
C SER A 5 3.33 -11.80 -1.26
N ARG A 6 3.64 -12.81 -0.44
CA ARG A 6 2.71 -13.53 0.45
C ARG A 6 2.66 -12.78 1.78
N LEU A 7 1.66 -11.93 1.96
CA LEU A 7 1.40 -11.24 3.21
C LEU A 7 0.31 -11.97 3.97
N ALA A 8 0.50 -12.14 5.28
CA ALA A 8 -0.50 -12.75 6.14
C ALA A 8 -1.69 -11.80 6.27
N ILE A 9 -2.89 -12.30 5.92
CA ILE A 9 -4.13 -11.60 6.22
C ILE A 9 -4.44 -11.86 7.70
N ARG A 10 -4.62 -10.79 8.47
CA ARG A 10 -5.09 -10.87 9.84
C ARG A 10 -6.60 -10.99 9.82
N TYR A 11 -7.09 -12.19 10.11
CA TYR A 11 -8.51 -12.45 10.32
C TYR A 11 -8.84 -12.25 11.80
N HIS A 12 -9.90 -11.51 12.09
CA HIS A 12 -10.49 -11.42 13.42
C HIS A 12 -11.95 -11.85 13.32
N ALA A 13 -12.47 -12.55 14.33
CA ALA A 13 -13.85 -13.04 14.31
C ALA A 13 -14.90 -11.91 14.22
N GLU A 14 -14.56 -10.73 14.75
CA GLU A 14 -15.47 -9.57 14.84
C GLU A 14 -15.04 -8.37 13.97
N ASN A 15 -13.85 -8.42 13.36
CA ASN A 15 -13.32 -7.31 12.56
C ASN A 15 -13.13 -7.72 11.09
N PRO A 16 -13.28 -6.77 10.15
CA PRO A 16 -12.96 -7.03 8.75
C PRO A 16 -11.53 -7.52 8.59
N PRO A 17 -11.27 -8.45 7.65
CA PRO A 17 -9.92 -8.96 7.41
C PRO A 17 -8.98 -7.83 7.02
N ALA A 18 -7.89 -7.71 7.77
CA ALA A 18 -6.91 -6.65 7.60
C ALA A 18 -5.62 -7.20 6.98
N LEU A 19 -5.03 -6.42 6.08
CA LEU A 19 -3.78 -6.73 5.41
C LEU A 19 -2.77 -5.63 5.69
N ALA A 20 -1.74 -5.97 6.46
CA ALA A 20 -0.61 -5.10 6.67
C ALA A 20 0.35 -5.22 5.48
N VAL A 21 0.48 -4.15 4.70
CA VAL A 21 1.25 -4.13 3.45
C VAL A 21 2.05 -2.85 3.35
N ARG A 22 3.31 -2.93 2.90
CA ARG A 22 4.08 -1.72 2.61
C ARG A 22 3.45 -0.97 1.45
N MET A 23 3.30 0.34 1.57
CA MET A 23 2.69 1.20 0.54
C MET A 23 3.31 0.99 -0.84
N GLN A 24 4.64 0.89 -0.90
CA GLN A 24 5.39 0.65 -2.15
C GLN A 24 5.03 -0.65 -2.87
N GLU A 25 4.45 -1.64 -2.17
CA GLU A 25 3.97 -2.89 -2.78
C GLU A 25 2.56 -2.78 -3.36
N MET A 26 1.85 -1.69 -3.05
CA MET A 26 0.54 -1.36 -3.60
C MET A 26 0.63 -0.42 -4.82
N PHE A 27 1.84 0.03 -5.19
CA PHE A 27 2.01 0.80 -6.43
C PHE A 27 1.62 -0.07 -7.64
N GLY A 28 0.87 0.52 -8.57
CA GLY A 28 0.31 -0.18 -9.73
C GLY A 28 -1.02 -0.86 -9.45
N GLU A 29 -1.50 -0.83 -8.19
CA GLU A 29 -2.82 -1.30 -7.81
C GLU A 29 -3.76 -0.10 -7.67
N ALA A 30 -4.68 0.04 -8.61
CA ALA A 30 -5.70 1.09 -8.59
C ALA A 30 -6.85 0.75 -7.63
N THR A 31 -7.12 -0.53 -7.39
CA THR A 31 -8.32 -1.02 -6.69
C THR A 31 -8.00 -1.74 -5.40
N THR A 32 -8.86 -1.60 -4.38
CA THR A 32 -8.68 -2.37 -3.14
C THR A 32 -8.76 -3.87 -3.45
N PRO A 33 -7.78 -4.69 -3.01
CA PRO A 33 -7.85 -6.13 -3.15
C PRO A 33 -9.08 -6.69 -2.45
N VAL A 34 -9.77 -7.58 -3.15
CA VAL A 34 -10.95 -8.30 -2.66
C VAL A 34 -10.62 -9.78 -2.51
N ILE A 35 -11.17 -10.40 -1.47
CA ILE A 35 -11.09 -11.84 -1.22
C ILE A 35 -12.49 -12.46 -1.24
N ALA A 36 -12.56 -13.78 -1.10
CA ALA A 36 -13.80 -14.56 -1.15
C ALA A 36 -14.59 -14.27 -2.44
N GLU A 37 -13.95 -14.43 -3.60
CA GLU A 37 -14.56 -14.20 -4.92
C GLU A 37 -15.18 -12.79 -5.08
N GLY A 38 -14.54 -11.77 -4.52
CA GLY A 38 -15.01 -10.38 -4.63
C GLY A 38 -15.98 -9.94 -3.54
N ARG A 39 -16.34 -10.81 -2.59
CA ARG A 39 -17.36 -10.52 -1.58
C ARG A 39 -16.86 -9.71 -0.40
N VAL A 40 -15.56 -9.81 -0.09
CA VAL A 40 -14.99 -9.16 1.11
C VAL A 40 -13.83 -8.26 0.70
N ARG A 41 -14.00 -6.95 0.92
CA ARG A 41 -12.94 -5.95 0.75
C ARG A 41 -11.99 -6.01 1.95
N LEU A 42 -10.70 -6.10 1.68
CA LEU A 42 -9.69 -6.07 2.72
C LEU A 42 -9.51 -4.65 3.27
N VAL A 43 -9.30 -4.56 4.58
CA VAL A 43 -8.78 -3.33 5.20
C VAL A 43 -7.27 -3.33 5.01
N LEU A 44 -6.75 -2.35 4.28
CA LEU A 44 -5.31 -2.19 4.04
C LEU A 44 -4.70 -1.33 5.14
N GLU A 45 -3.77 -1.90 5.87
CA GLU A 45 -2.87 -1.16 6.75
C GLU A 45 -1.59 -0.88 5.97
N LEU A 46 -1.50 0.33 5.42
CA LEU A 46 -0.39 0.80 4.62
C LEU A 46 0.79 1.14 5.53
N LEU A 47 1.89 0.43 5.32
CA LEU A 47 3.11 0.55 6.12
C LEU A 47 4.19 1.34 5.38
N SER A 48 5.05 2.00 6.15
CA SER A 48 6.29 2.60 5.68
C SER A 48 7.34 1.53 5.32
N PRO A 49 8.46 1.91 4.68
CA PRO A 49 9.58 0.99 4.44
C PRO A 49 10.09 0.32 5.72
N ALA A 50 10.00 0.99 6.87
CA ALA A 50 10.38 0.48 8.19
C ALA A 50 9.27 -0.26 8.94
N GLN A 51 8.23 -0.74 8.24
CA GLN A 51 7.08 -1.47 8.82
C GLN A 51 6.27 -0.64 9.84
N ARG A 52 6.31 0.69 9.78
CA ARG A 52 5.49 1.55 10.64
C ARG A 52 4.14 1.84 9.97
N PRO A 53 3.01 1.79 10.70
CA PRO A 53 1.72 2.13 10.14
C PRO A 53 1.68 3.60 9.71
N LEU A 54 1.28 3.85 8.46
CA LEU A 54 1.11 5.18 7.89
C LEU A 54 -0.37 5.54 7.76
N GLN A 55 -1.16 4.63 7.20
CA GLN A 55 -2.58 4.84 6.97
C GLN A 55 -3.31 3.52 7.00
N ILE A 56 -4.53 3.51 7.52
CA ILE A 56 -5.45 2.38 7.40
C ILE A 56 -6.56 2.80 6.45
N THR A 57 -6.81 2.03 5.38
CA THR A 57 -7.85 2.33 4.40
C THR A 57 -8.56 1.06 3.93
N ARG A 58 -9.86 1.17 3.68
CA ARG A 58 -10.68 0.17 2.98
C ARG A 58 -10.90 0.50 1.51
N ASP A 59 -10.47 1.69 1.09
CA ASP A 59 -10.57 2.21 -0.26
C ASP A 59 -9.21 2.75 -0.70
N LEU A 60 -8.51 1.93 -1.49
CA LEU A 60 -7.18 2.25 -2.00
C LEU A 60 -7.25 3.38 -3.04
N SER A 61 -8.30 3.42 -3.86
CA SER A 61 -8.47 4.46 -4.87
C SER A 61 -8.67 5.83 -4.22
N ALA A 62 -9.53 5.91 -3.21
CA ALA A 62 -9.73 7.14 -2.45
C ALA A 62 -8.44 7.59 -1.74
N PHE A 63 -7.64 6.64 -1.23
CA PHE A 63 -6.35 6.93 -0.62
C PHE A 63 -5.38 7.59 -1.62
N TRP A 64 -5.24 7.01 -2.82
CA TRP A 64 -4.34 7.54 -3.86
C TRP A 64 -4.72 8.94 -4.32
N GLN A 65 -6.03 9.23 -4.44
CA GLN A 65 -6.53 10.53 -4.88
C GLN A 65 -6.52 11.60 -3.78
N GLY A 66 -6.55 11.18 -2.51
CA GLY A 66 -6.61 12.06 -1.35
C GLY A 66 -5.31 12.11 -0.55
N SER A 67 -5.28 11.38 0.57
CA SER A 67 -4.25 11.52 1.60
C SER A 67 -2.86 11.03 1.19
N TYR A 68 -2.73 10.32 0.07
CA TYR A 68 -1.42 9.92 -0.45
C TYR A 68 -0.47 11.11 -0.66
N ARG A 69 -0.95 12.27 -1.14
CA ARG A 69 -0.08 13.42 -1.40
C ARG A 69 0.62 13.95 -0.15
N GLU A 70 -0.05 13.90 1.00
CA GLU A 70 0.52 14.31 2.28
C GLU A 70 1.54 13.28 2.76
N VAL A 71 1.18 11.99 2.71
CA VAL A 71 2.09 10.89 3.06
C VAL A 71 3.32 10.89 2.15
N GLN A 72 3.16 11.15 0.85
CA GLN A 72 4.25 11.21 -0.12
C GLN A 72 5.26 12.30 0.26
N LYS A 73 4.81 13.49 0.68
CA LYS A 73 5.71 14.59 1.13
C LYS A 73 6.52 14.17 2.36
N GLU A 74 5.86 13.60 3.35
CA GLU A 74 6.50 13.14 4.57
C GLU A 74 7.51 12.01 4.28
N MET A 75 7.12 11.04 3.46
CA MET A 75 7.94 9.89 3.12
C MET A 75 9.13 10.25 2.23
N LYS A 76 8.99 11.23 1.33
CA LYS A 76 10.13 11.79 0.56
C LYS A 76 11.19 12.36 1.50
N GLY A 77 10.80 13.00 2.61
CA GLY A 77 11.72 13.52 3.63
C GLY A 77 12.38 12.43 4.49
N ARG A 78 11.59 11.49 5.04
CA ARG A 78 12.11 10.42 5.92
C ARG A 78 12.88 9.33 5.17
N TYR A 79 12.51 9.06 3.92
CA TYR A 79 13.03 7.96 3.10
C TYR A 79 13.42 8.44 1.68
N PRO A 80 14.43 9.31 1.54
CA PRO A 80 14.79 9.92 0.25
C PRO A 80 15.35 8.92 -0.78
N LYS A 81 15.80 7.74 -0.33
CA LYS A 81 16.31 6.65 -1.21
C LYS A 81 15.19 5.82 -1.86
N HIS A 82 13.94 6.01 -1.46
CA HIS A 82 12.78 5.28 -2.00
C HIS A 82 12.11 6.07 -3.13
N VAL A 83 11.47 5.36 -4.05
CA VAL A 83 10.69 5.96 -5.14
C VAL A 83 9.27 6.21 -4.63
N TRP A 84 8.83 7.46 -4.77
CA TRP A 84 7.50 7.92 -4.35
C TRP A 84 6.81 8.53 -5.57
N PRO A 85 6.14 7.72 -6.42
CA PRO A 85 5.58 8.17 -7.69
C PRO A 85 4.47 9.19 -7.47
N ASP A 86 4.33 10.16 -8.37
CA ASP A 86 3.21 11.12 -8.31
C ASP A 86 1.89 10.47 -8.76
N ASP A 87 1.96 9.41 -9.57
CA ASP A 87 0.85 8.52 -9.90
C ASP A 87 1.10 7.10 -9.36
N PRO A 88 0.69 6.82 -8.11
CA PRO A 88 0.91 5.52 -7.49
C PRO A 88 0.00 4.42 -8.06
N ALA A 89 -1.16 4.77 -8.62
CA ALA A 89 -2.12 3.80 -9.16
C ALA A 89 -1.62 3.18 -10.47
N ASN A 90 -0.87 3.93 -11.28
CA ASN A 90 -0.29 3.45 -12.54
C ASN A 90 1.22 3.17 -12.48
N ALA A 91 1.88 3.41 -11.33
CA ALA A 91 3.30 3.14 -11.17
C ALA A 91 3.61 1.64 -11.22
N ALA A 92 4.74 1.25 -11.79
CA ALA A 92 5.17 -0.16 -11.74
C ALA A 92 5.33 -0.61 -10.27
N PRO A 93 4.76 -1.77 -9.87
CA PRO A 93 4.95 -2.32 -8.52
C PRO A 93 6.44 -2.62 -8.31
N THR A 94 7.12 -1.86 -7.45
CA THR A 94 8.55 -2.05 -7.17
C THR A 94 8.78 -2.42 -5.72
N ARG A 95 9.49 -3.54 -5.52
CA ARG A 95 9.92 -4.02 -4.18
C ARG A 95 11.28 -3.46 -3.76
N ARG A 96 11.95 -2.68 -4.64
CA ARG A 96 13.36 -2.29 -4.52
C ARG A 96 13.49 -0.77 -4.34
N SER A 97 14.42 -0.35 -3.50
CA SER A 97 14.93 1.02 -3.48
C SER A 97 15.58 1.36 -4.82
N LYS A 98 15.66 2.67 -5.16
CA LYS A 98 16.29 3.16 -6.39
C LYS A 98 17.67 2.48 -6.55
N LYS A 99 17.86 1.66 -7.59
CA LYS A 99 19.21 1.33 -8.05
C LYS A 99 19.70 2.54 -8.82
N TYR A 100 20.68 3.24 -8.25
CA TYR A 100 21.56 4.07 -9.08
C TYR A 100 22.32 3.11 -10.00
N SER A 101 22.15 3.30 -11.31
CA SER A 101 23.12 2.87 -12.33
C SER A 101 23.79 4.13 -12.87
#